data_AF-V4JVL8-F1
#
_entry.id   AF-V4JVL8-F1
#
_cell.length_a   1.000
_cell.length_b   1.000
_cell.length_c   1.000
_cell.angle_alpha   90.00
_cell.angle_beta   90.00
_cell.angle_gamma   90.00
#
_symmetry.space_group_name_H-M   'P 1'
#
loop_
_entity.id
_entity.type
_entity.pdbx_description
1 polymer ?
#
loop_
_entity_poly.entity_id
_entity_poly.type
_entity_poly.pdbx_seq_one_letter_code
_entity_poly.pdbx_strand_id
1 'polypeptide(L)'
;MVRPEVSARLAEVRRRSALYRSLGADPMSLAAGCAVKVDLVRVVYPAMEELRRELSPLGLEIAEREDADVAPGDPSEVELERLILPLGREADLRAKRLGRARAAVLIQVYQMNAGEPKKFASMISPAYRSLLGVARPLRVAKGHSIITPFREDEFLLADLLPEGKGDYLVAINNDTMHVIDPTGDLLDPRQVSGALLNSMNDLFVIGVHRGLAVAPVINARNESVKEGLLKNAASFASSVGARLLDVEMPKEGRLLMGGTVIGYTDRSPPQFKDKVEVGMKLIATRPFGELAPITTYLVSALDESVIDELEAEGLSFEALERAKEEAVRLISTPNKAAAEVIERHLPELGEPFDPTEHIPLTTDVTGQGAYSVRELADLAKVEITLYDFPLLFPEVSEFAARHFIMPNATSGTNGGFLILAPDGVTDDIIKELRSRGYSPSVIGEVTGKGRPAAKATPRLANYIFDEALLSALGLRDGGL
;
A
#
# COMPACT_ATOMS: atom_id res chain seq x y z
N MET A 1 -31.77 -15.71 -14.27
CA MET A 1 -32.32 -14.53 -15.01
C MET A 1 -32.44 -13.42 -14.00
N VAL A 2 -31.51 -12.47 -14.10
CA VAL A 2 -31.33 -11.42 -13.11
C VAL A 2 -32.55 -10.49 -13.05
N ARG A 3 -32.92 -10.07 -11.83
CA ARG A 3 -34.04 -9.15 -11.58
C ARG A 3 -33.84 -7.83 -12.36
N PRO A 4 -34.88 -7.22 -12.95
CA PRO A 4 -34.74 -5.99 -13.75
C PRO A 4 -34.04 -4.83 -13.01
N GLU A 5 -34.31 -4.68 -11.71
CA GLU A 5 -33.68 -3.66 -10.87
C GLU A 5 -32.18 -3.86 -10.71
N VAL A 6 -31.73 -5.12 -10.59
CA VAL A 6 -30.31 -5.47 -10.50
C VAL A 6 -29.63 -5.21 -11.84
N SER A 7 -30.23 -5.61 -12.96
CA SER A 7 -29.69 -5.35 -14.30
C SER A 7 -29.53 -3.84 -14.58
N ALA A 8 -30.48 -3.01 -14.12
CA ALA A 8 -30.37 -1.55 -14.23
C ALA A 8 -29.18 -0.97 -13.44
N ARG A 9 -28.91 -1.49 -12.22
CA ARG A 9 -27.74 -1.10 -11.42
C ARG A 9 -26.43 -1.51 -12.08
N LEU A 10 -26.36 -2.73 -12.61
CA LEU A 10 -25.18 -3.20 -13.34
C LEU A 10 -24.92 -2.39 -14.60
N ALA A 11 -25.98 -1.96 -15.31
CA ALA A 11 -25.83 -1.08 -16.46
C ALA A 11 -25.18 0.26 -16.09
N GLU A 12 -25.47 0.80 -14.90
CA GLU A 12 -24.80 2.00 -14.39
C GLU A 12 -23.32 1.75 -14.07
N VAL A 13 -22.99 0.61 -13.45
CA VAL A 13 -21.59 0.22 -13.21
C VAL A 13 -20.82 0.09 -14.52
N ARG A 14 -21.42 -0.49 -15.57
CA ARG A 14 -20.82 -0.56 -16.91
C ARG A 14 -20.54 0.82 -17.50
N ARG A 15 -21.47 1.78 -17.34
CA ARG A 15 -21.27 3.18 -17.77
C ARG A 15 -20.09 3.84 -17.05
N ARG A 16 -20.01 3.68 -15.73
CA ARG A 16 -18.91 4.22 -14.90
C ARG A 16 -17.57 3.59 -15.26
N SER A 17 -17.55 2.27 -15.42
CA SER A 17 -16.35 1.54 -15.85
C SER A 17 -15.83 2.05 -17.20
N ALA A 18 -16.74 2.36 -18.14
CA ALA A 18 -16.35 2.97 -19.43
C ALA A 18 -15.78 4.38 -19.26
N LEU A 19 -16.32 5.19 -18.35
CA LEU A 19 -15.77 6.50 -17.99
C LEU A 19 -14.34 6.36 -17.44
N TYR A 20 -14.09 5.48 -16.47
CA TYR A 20 -12.75 5.21 -15.93
C TYR A 20 -11.77 4.77 -17.03
N ARG A 21 -12.19 3.88 -17.94
CA ARG A 21 -11.39 3.49 -19.11
C ARG A 21 -11.02 4.67 -20.00
N SER A 22 -11.96 5.57 -20.27
CA SER A 22 -11.70 6.78 -21.06
C SER A 22 -10.66 7.71 -20.41
N LEU A 23 -10.57 7.68 -19.08
CA LEU A 23 -9.60 8.42 -18.28
C LEU A 23 -8.28 7.66 -18.08
N GLY A 24 -8.14 6.46 -18.65
CA GLY A 24 -6.91 5.68 -18.63
C GLY A 24 -6.72 4.74 -17.43
N ALA A 25 -7.71 4.65 -16.54
CA ALA A 25 -7.74 3.58 -15.56
C ALA A 25 -8.22 2.30 -16.25
N ASP A 26 -7.69 1.14 -15.86
CA ASP A 26 -8.25 -0.14 -16.27
C ASP A 26 -8.96 -0.81 -15.08
N PRO A 27 -10.30 -0.67 -14.98
CA PRO A 27 -11.09 -1.37 -13.98
C PRO A 27 -10.85 -2.88 -13.94
N MET A 28 -10.52 -3.51 -15.08
CA MET A 28 -10.28 -4.96 -15.13
C MET A 28 -8.99 -5.35 -14.43
N SER A 29 -7.98 -4.50 -14.50
CA SER A 29 -6.72 -4.69 -13.78
C SER A 29 -6.89 -4.51 -12.26
N LEU A 30 -7.94 -3.81 -11.81
CA LEU A 30 -8.27 -3.70 -10.39
C LEU A 30 -8.95 -4.96 -9.85
N ALA A 31 -9.77 -5.63 -10.66
CA ALA A 31 -10.36 -6.93 -10.31
C ALA A 31 -9.29 -7.99 -9.97
N ALA A 32 -8.10 -7.86 -10.56
CA ALA A 32 -6.97 -8.74 -10.28
C ALA A 32 -6.13 -8.36 -9.03
N GLY A 33 -6.56 -7.39 -8.21
CA GLY A 33 -5.91 -7.08 -6.93
C GLY A 33 -4.58 -6.30 -7.04
N CYS A 34 -4.63 -5.08 -7.56
CA CYS A 34 -3.48 -4.19 -7.82
C CYS A 34 -2.68 -4.45 -9.12
N ALA A 35 -3.30 -4.90 -10.22
CA ALA A 35 -2.59 -5.17 -11.49
C ALA A 35 -2.11 -3.93 -12.27
N VAL A 36 -1.95 -2.79 -11.59
CA VAL A 36 -1.15 -1.66 -12.10
C VAL A 36 0.26 -1.64 -11.50
N LYS A 37 0.62 -2.44 -10.49
CA LYS A 37 2.00 -2.47 -9.96
C LYS A 37 2.93 -3.24 -10.89
N VAL A 38 4.17 -2.79 -11.01
CA VAL A 38 5.23 -3.59 -11.65
C VAL A 38 5.55 -4.79 -10.74
N ASP A 39 5.77 -5.97 -11.31
CA ASP A 39 6.10 -7.17 -10.55
C ASP A 39 7.39 -6.96 -9.74
N LEU A 40 7.25 -6.96 -8.41
CA LEU A 40 8.34 -6.64 -7.50
C LEU A 40 9.47 -7.68 -7.58
N VAL A 41 9.11 -8.95 -7.60
CA VAL A 41 10.07 -10.07 -7.48
C VAL A 41 10.78 -10.31 -8.81
N ARG A 42 10.03 -10.29 -9.91
CA ARG A 42 10.56 -10.63 -11.24
C ARG A 42 11.20 -9.44 -11.94
N VAL A 43 10.82 -8.22 -11.63
CA VAL A 43 11.24 -7.02 -12.38
C VAL A 43 11.90 -5.98 -11.49
N VAL A 44 11.21 -5.46 -10.47
CA VAL A 44 11.69 -4.30 -9.70
C VAL A 44 12.95 -4.62 -8.91
N TYR A 45 12.96 -5.70 -8.10
CA TYR A 45 14.13 -6.01 -7.27
C TYR A 45 15.38 -6.33 -8.07
N PRO A 46 15.34 -7.17 -9.13
CA PRO A 46 16.53 -7.39 -9.96
C PRO A 46 16.98 -6.11 -10.68
N ALA A 47 16.05 -5.23 -11.09
CA ALA A 47 16.39 -3.93 -11.68
C ALA A 47 17.06 -2.99 -10.66
N MET A 48 16.60 -2.99 -9.40
CA MET A 48 17.22 -2.20 -8.33
C MET A 48 18.65 -2.65 -8.04
N GLU A 49 18.95 -3.95 -8.10
CA GLU A 49 20.33 -4.45 -7.97
C GLU A 49 21.24 -3.94 -9.09
N GLU A 50 20.74 -3.92 -10.33
CA GLU A 50 21.46 -3.37 -11.48
C GLU A 50 21.72 -1.87 -11.29
N LEU A 51 20.69 -1.10 -10.94
CA LEU A 51 20.79 0.33 -10.66
C LEU A 51 21.75 0.64 -9.51
N ARG A 52 21.74 -0.16 -8.42
CA ARG A 52 22.70 -0.02 -7.32
C ARG A 52 24.13 -0.18 -7.84
N ARG A 53 24.41 -1.22 -8.63
CA ARG A 53 25.76 -1.46 -9.16
C ARG A 53 26.24 -0.33 -10.07
N GLU A 54 25.34 0.20 -10.90
CA GLU A 54 25.63 1.26 -11.85
C GLU A 54 25.81 2.64 -11.20
N LEU A 55 24.94 3.00 -10.25
CA LEU A 55 24.78 4.38 -9.78
C LEU A 55 25.33 4.63 -8.36
N SER A 56 25.63 3.60 -7.57
CA SER A 56 26.28 3.79 -6.26
C SER A 56 27.63 4.53 -6.34
N PRO A 57 28.52 4.25 -7.32
CA PRO A 57 29.76 5.03 -7.49
C PRO A 57 29.50 6.51 -7.76
N LEU A 58 28.31 6.87 -8.25
CA LEU A 58 27.89 8.24 -8.52
C LEU A 58 27.18 8.88 -7.32
N GLY A 59 27.02 8.16 -6.20
CA GLY A 59 26.43 8.67 -4.96
C GLY A 59 24.93 8.41 -4.82
N LEU A 60 24.37 7.46 -5.57
CA LEU A 60 23.01 6.96 -5.35
C LEU A 60 23.01 5.86 -4.29
N GLU A 61 22.15 5.98 -3.29
CA GLU A 61 21.89 4.95 -2.30
C GLU A 61 20.44 4.47 -2.49
N ILE A 62 20.22 3.19 -2.79
CA ILE A 62 18.87 2.63 -2.90
C ILE A 62 18.60 1.82 -1.64
N ALA A 63 17.66 2.29 -0.81
CA ALA A 63 17.35 1.69 0.49
C ALA A 63 16.87 0.24 0.38
N GLU A 64 16.95 -0.47 1.51
CA GLU A 64 16.30 -1.77 1.69
C GLU A 64 14.77 -1.58 1.84
N ARG A 65 14.03 -2.69 1.80
CA ARG A 65 12.58 -2.66 1.90
C ARG A 65 12.15 -2.38 3.34
N GLU A 66 11.43 -1.28 3.51
CA GLU A 66 10.72 -0.88 4.73
C GLU A 66 9.35 -0.30 4.32
N ASP A 67 8.36 -0.33 5.22
CA ASP A 67 7.01 0.21 4.95
C ASP A 67 7.03 1.73 4.78
N ALA A 68 7.85 2.45 5.55
CA ALA A 68 8.16 3.86 5.33
C ALA A 68 9.66 4.12 5.53
N ASP A 69 10.16 5.17 4.88
CA ASP A 69 11.51 5.63 5.18
C ASP A 69 11.52 6.56 6.39
N VAL A 70 12.42 6.31 7.33
CA VAL A 70 12.54 7.09 8.57
C VAL A 70 13.98 7.56 8.74
N ALA A 71 14.16 8.85 9.04
CA ALA A 71 15.48 9.39 9.36
C ALA A 71 15.35 10.60 10.30
N PRO A 72 16.43 10.96 11.02
CA PRO A 72 16.45 12.17 11.85
C PRO A 72 16.07 13.43 11.07
N GLY A 73 15.36 14.33 11.72
CA GLY A 73 14.98 15.62 11.15
C GLY A 73 14.17 16.49 12.11
N ASP A 74 14.06 17.77 11.80
CA ASP A 74 13.17 18.69 12.50
C ASP A 74 11.83 18.78 11.75
N PRO A 75 10.68 18.42 12.36
CA PRO A 75 9.38 18.49 11.71
C PRO A 75 8.95 19.91 11.30
N SER A 76 9.53 20.95 11.93
CA SER A 76 9.24 22.35 11.60
C SER A 76 9.99 22.86 10.36
N GLU A 77 11.06 22.17 9.95
CA GLU A 77 11.91 22.55 8.81
C GLU A 77 11.69 21.66 7.57
N VAL A 78 10.64 20.83 7.57
CA VAL A 78 10.33 19.92 6.45
C VAL A 78 9.89 20.71 5.22
N GLU A 79 10.84 20.91 4.30
CA GLU A 79 10.63 21.40 2.93
C GLU A 79 10.77 20.25 1.92
N LEU A 80 9.76 20.09 1.06
CA LEU A 80 9.72 19.05 0.03
C LEU A 80 9.95 19.69 -1.34
N GLU A 81 10.98 19.25 -2.05
CA GLU A 81 11.24 19.66 -3.43
C GLU A 81 10.76 18.56 -4.38
N ARG A 82 9.69 18.81 -5.14
CA ARG A 82 9.18 17.87 -6.13
C ARG A 82 9.81 18.11 -7.50
N LEU A 83 10.29 17.04 -8.13
CA LEU A 83 10.78 17.04 -9.49
C LEU A 83 10.08 15.97 -10.32
N ILE A 84 9.67 16.32 -11.54
CA ILE A 84 9.00 15.41 -12.47
C ILE A 84 9.87 15.26 -13.73
N LEU A 85 10.34 14.04 -13.99
CA LEU A 85 11.35 13.72 -14.99
C LEU A 85 10.79 12.75 -16.04
N PRO A 86 11.22 12.88 -17.31
CA PRO A 86 10.95 11.85 -18.31
C PRO A 86 11.75 10.57 -17.99
N LEU A 87 11.20 9.41 -18.38
CA LEU A 87 11.96 8.16 -18.40
C LEU A 87 12.79 8.02 -19.70
N GLY A 88 13.86 7.24 -19.63
CA GLY A 88 14.69 6.86 -20.77
C GLY A 88 15.66 7.92 -21.29
N ARG A 89 15.68 9.12 -20.69
CA ARG A 89 16.63 10.19 -21.02
C ARG A 89 16.90 11.07 -19.80
N GLU A 90 18.11 11.62 -19.73
CA GLU A 90 18.45 12.62 -18.72
C GLU A 90 17.70 13.93 -19.01
N ALA A 91 17.26 14.59 -17.95
CA ALA A 91 16.73 15.95 -17.98
C ALA A 91 17.75 16.93 -17.40
N ASP A 92 17.81 18.13 -17.98
CA ASP A 92 18.52 19.27 -17.41
C ASP A 92 17.64 19.94 -16.35
N LEU A 93 17.99 19.75 -15.08
CA LEU A 93 17.21 20.22 -13.94
C LEU A 93 17.73 21.60 -13.51
N ARG A 94 16.91 22.63 -13.71
CA ARG A 94 17.14 23.96 -13.15
C ARG A 94 16.67 24.04 -11.68
N ALA A 95 17.04 23.05 -10.89
CA ALA A 95 16.68 22.96 -9.47
C ALA A 95 17.82 23.51 -8.60
N LYS A 96 17.46 23.97 -7.40
CA LYS A 96 18.46 24.34 -6.38
C LYS A 96 19.26 23.09 -6.04
N ARG A 97 20.59 23.18 -6.07
CA ARG A 97 21.43 22.08 -5.58
C ARG A 97 21.18 21.88 -4.09
N LEU A 98 20.73 20.68 -3.76
CA LEU A 98 20.60 20.18 -2.42
C LEU A 98 21.93 19.49 -2.03
N GLY A 99 22.20 19.42 -0.73
CA GLY A 99 23.29 18.61 -0.21
C GLY A 99 22.94 17.12 -0.28
N ARG A 100 22.99 16.45 0.86
CA ARG A 100 22.45 15.10 1.00
C ARG A 100 20.93 15.15 1.09
N ALA A 101 20.24 14.31 0.34
CA ALA A 101 18.78 14.25 0.34
C ALA A 101 18.27 12.81 0.25
N ARG A 102 17.04 12.63 0.72
CA ARG A 102 16.25 11.40 0.58
C ARG A 102 15.16 11.64 -0.47
N ALA A 103 14.77 10.59 -1.18
CA ALA A 103 13.71 10.65 -2.18
C ALA A 103 12.65 9.59 -1.93
N ALA A 104 11.38 10.01 -1.97
CA ALA A 104 10.25 9.14 -2.24
C ALA A 104 9.88 9.29 -3.73
N VAL A 105 9.87 8.18 -4.47
CA VAL A 105 9.68 8.21 -5.93
C VAL A 105 8.42 7.47 -6.36
N LEU A 106 7.71 8.05 -7.33
CA LEU A 106 6.68 7.39 -8.13
C LEU A 106 7.22 7.19 -9.54
N ILE A 107 7.17 5.96 -10.04
CA ILE A 107 7.59 5.60 -11.39
C ILE A 107 6.37 5.08 -12.14
N GLN A 108 5.89 5.84 -13.12
CA GLN A 108 4.87 5.36 -14.05
C GLN A 108 5.54 4.94 -15.36
N VAL A 109 5.43 3.66 -15.72
CA VAL A 109 6.18 3.06 -16.81
C VAL A 109 5.29 2.41 -17.87
N TYR A 110 5.77 2.49 -19.10
CA TYR A 110 5.44 1.70 -20.26
C TYR A 110 5.15 0.25 -19.90
N GLN A 111 3.94 -0.31 -20.03
CA GLN A 111 3.75 -1.75 -19.72
C GLN A 111 4.76 -2.64 -20.47
N MET A 112 5.10 -2.28 -21.72
CA MET A 112 6.10 -2.98 -22.53
C MET A 112 7.54 -2.79 -22.04
N ASN A 113 7.79 -1.81 -21.19
CA ASN A 113 9.08 -1.51 -20.55
C ASN A 113 9.16 -2.11 -19.13
N ALA A 114 8.04 -2.62 -18.60
CA ALA A 114 7.92 -3.17 -17.26
C ALA A 114 7.96 -4.70 -17.20
N GLY A 115 8.21 -5.39 -18.33
CA GLY A 115 8.22 -6.86 -18.40
C GLY A 115 9.59 -7.50 -18.14
N GLU A 116 10.68 -6.73 -18.16
CA GLU A 116 12.05 -7.24 -18.02
C GLU A 116 12.90 -6.32 -17.13
N PRO A 117 13.64 -6.86 -16.13
CA PRO A 117 14.45 -6.06 -15.20
C PRO A 117 15.38 -5.05 -15.88
N LYS A 118 16.19 -5.51 -16.84
CA LYS A 118 17.19 -4.68 -17.52
C LYS A 118 16.55 -3.52 -18.27
N LYS A 119 15.42 -3.80 -18.92
CA LYS A 119 14.68 -2.79 -19.67
C LYS A 119 14.10 -1.75 -18.72
N PHE A 120 13.49 -2.20 -17.62
CA PHE A 120 12.97 -1.32 -16.57
C PHE A 120 14.08 -0.45 -15.97
N ALA A 121 15.22 -1.03 -15.59
CA ALA A 121 16.40 -0.31 -15.10
C ALA A 121 16.89 0.74 -16.11
N SER A 122 17.00 0.39 -17.38
CA SER A 122 17.46 1.30 -18.44
C SER A 122 16.56 2.53 -18.62
N MET A 123 15.26 2.40 -18.34
CA MET A 123 14.32 3.51 -18.40
C MET A 123 14.47 4.46 -17.20
N ILE A 124 14.84 3.95 -16.03
CA ILE A 124 14.92 4.73 -14.78
C ILE A 124 16.30 5.36 -14.59
N SER A 125 17.38 4.68 -14.97
CA SER A 125 18.76 5.12 -14.75
C SER A 125 19.01 6.58 -15.17
N PRO A 126 18.58 7.05 -16.37
CA PRO A 126 18.78 8.44 -16.77
C PRO A 126 18.09 9.46 -15.84
N ALA A 127 16.89 9.16 -15.34
CA ALA A 127 16.20 10.05 -14.41
C ALA A 127 16.94 10.14 -13.06
N TYR A 128 17.44 9.00 -12.54
CA TYR A 128 18.27 9.01 -11.33
C TYR A 128 19.60 9.75 -11.52
N ARG A 129 20.23 9.66 -12.70
CA ARG A 129 21.42 10.46 -13.02
C ARG A 129 21.14 11.95 -12.98
N SER A 130 20.00 12.39 -13.51
CA SER A 130 19.56 13.77 -13.39
C SER A 130 19.37 14.19 -11.93
N LEU A 131 18.70 13.38 -11.11
CA LEU A 131 18.50 13.68 -9.69
C LEU A 131 19.83 13.79 -8.91
N LEU A 132 20.85 13.00 -9.25
CA LEU A 132 22.19 13.11 -8.67
C LEU A 132 22.90 14.44 -9.00
N GLY A 133 22.47 15.13 -10.06
CA GLY A 133 22.90 16.50 -10.36
C GLY A 133 22.31 17.54 -9.41
N VAL A 134 21.19 17.22 -8.75
CA VAL A 134 20.48 18.09 -7.79
C VAL A 134 20.92 17.79 -6.36
N ALA A 135 20.96 16.52 -5.96
CA ALA A 135 21.33 16.11 -4.60
C ALA A 135 22.40 15.02 -4.62
N ARG A 136 23.43 15.16 -3.79
CA ARG A 136 24.51 14.16 -3.68
C ARG A 136 25.13 14.16 -2.28
N PRO A 137 25.15 13.01 -1.57
CA PRO A 137 24.51 11.74 -1.92
C PRO A 137 22.98 11.84 -2.00
N LEU A 138 22.37 10.99 -2.82
CA LEU A 138 20.92 10.87 -2.94
C LEU A 138 20.51 9.48 -2.49
N ARG A 139 19.67 9.39 -1.45
CA ARG A 139 19.08 8.13 -1.01
C ARG A 139 17.66 7.98 -1.55
N VAL A 140 17.45 7.10 -2.53
CA VAL A 140 16.11 6.67 -2.93
C VAL A 140 15.59 5.75 -1.84
N ALA A 141 14.76 6.32 -0.99
CA ALA A 141 14.39 5.73 0.28
C ALA A 141 13.08 4.95 0.19
N LYS A 142 12.13 5.44 -0.63
CA LYS A 142 10.90 4.74 -1.00
C LYS A 142 10.66 4.87 -2.49
N GLY A 143 10.11 3.82 -3.08
CA GLY A 143 9.78 3.78 -4.50
C GLY A 143 8.49 3.02 -4.75
N HIS A 144 7.56 3.67 -5.43
CA HIS A 144 6.34 3.08 -5.95
C HIS A 144 6.42 3.00 -7.47
N SER A 145 6.02 1.88 -8.05
CA SER A 145 6.06 1.72 -9.51
C SER A 145 4.76 1.16 -10.06
N ILE A 146 4.19 1.86 -11.03
CA ILE A 146 2.96 1.51 -11.72
C ILE A 146 3.15 1.40 -13.23
N ILE A 147 2.35 0.57 -13.87
CA ILE A 147 2.31 0.42 -15.33
C ILE A 147 1.22 1.31 -15.93
N THR A 148 1.47 1.75 -17.15
CA THR A 148 0.50 2.39 -18.02
C THR A 148 0.50 1.70 -19.38
N PRO A 149 -0.67 1.56 -20.06
CA PRO A 149 -0.73 1.14 -21.46
C PRO A 149 -0.27 2.22 -22.44
N PHE A 150 0.12 3.40 -21.97
CA PHE A 150 0.34 4.58 -22.79
C PHE A 150 1.73 5.15 -22.57
N ARG A 151 2.49 5.23 -23.66
CA ARG A 151 3.90 5.61 -23.63
C ARG A 151 4.11 7.07 -23.27
N GLU A 152 3.17 7.93 -23.64
CA GLU A 152 3.20 9.36 -23.36
C GLU A 152 3.03 9.71 -21.88
N ASP A 153 2.50 8.77 -21.07
CA ASP A 153 2.30 8.95 -19.63
C ASP A 153 3.49 8.42 -18.80
N GLU A 154 4.61 8.05 -19.43
CA GLU A 154 5.81 7.59 -18.71
C GLU A 154 6.53 8.75 -18.02
N PHE A 155 6.68 8.67 -16.68
CA PHE A 155 7.46 9.64 -15.92
C PHE A 155 8.01 9.05 -14.61
N LEU A 156 8.98 9.76 -14.06
CA LEU A 156 9.43 9.62 -12.68
C LEU A 156 9.11 10.90 -11.93
N LEU A 157 8.37 10.80 -10.84
CA LEU A 157 8.18 11.88 -9.87
C LEU A 157 9.07 11.57 -8.66
N ALA A 158 9.87 12.53 -8.25
CA ALA A 158 10.73 12.44 -7.08
C ALA A 158 10.41 13.57 -6.12
N ASP A 159 9.99 13.21 -4.92
CA ASP A 159 9.85 14.12 -3.81
C ASP A 159 11.11 14.05 -2.95
N LEU A 160 11.94 15.10 -3.08
CA LEU A 160 13.22 15.22 -2.41
C LEU A 160 13.05 15.91 -1.07
N LEU A 161 13.55 15.25 -0.03
CA LEU A 161 13.60 15.76 1.32
C LEU A 161 15.08 15.87 1.75
N PRO A 162 15.62 17.09 1.91
CA PRO A 162 16.98 17.28 2.43
C PRO A 162 17.16 16.55 3.77
N GLU A 163 18.32 15.94 3.99
CA GLU A 163 18.61 15.37 5.31
C GLU A 163 18.83 16.51 6.32
N GLY A 164 17.95 16.56 7.32
CA GLY A 164 18.04 17.48 8.44
C GLY A 164 18.77 16.86 9.63
N LYS A 165 19.03 17.69 10.64
CA LYS A 165 19.33 17.23 12.00
C LYS A 165 18.13 17.57 12.87
N GLY A 166 17.89 16.76 13.89
CA GLY A 166 16.83 17.03 14.84
C GLY A 166 16.71 15.90 15.85
N ASP A 167 15.97 16.19 16.91
CA ASP A 167 15.68 15.23 17.99
C ASP A 167 14.45 14.36 17.67
N TYR A 168 13.88 14.49 16.48
CA TYR A 168 12.77 13.69 15.98
C TYR A 168 13.20 12.82 14.81
N LEU A 169 12.38 11.83 14.51
CA LEU A 169 12.44 11.07 13.27
C LEU A 169 11.32 11.52 12.34
N VAL A 170 11.67 11.84 11.09
CA VAL A 170 10.74 12.20 10.01
C VAL A 170 10.57 11.00 9.09
N ALA A 171 9.32 10.54 8.98
CA ALA A 171 8.92 9.45 8.13
C ALA A 171 8.31 9.96 6.82
N ILE A 172 8.64 9.31 5.70
CA ILE A 172 8.14 9.65 4.37
C ILE A 172 7.74 8.37 3.62
N ASN A 173 6.60 8.45 2.93
CA ASN A 173 6.16 7.41 2.00
C ASN A 173 5.52 8.04 0.75
N ASN A 174 5.55 7.34 -0.37
CA ASN A 174 4.78 7.67 -1.55
C ASN A 174 4.08 6.42 -2.06
N ASP A 175 2.78 6.54 -2.29
CA ASP A 175 1.97 5.49 -2.92
C ASP A 175 0.92 6.16 -3.80
N THR A 176 0.67 5.63 -4.99
CA THR A 176 -0.27 6.20 -5.95
C THR A 176 -1.02 5.09 -6.67
N MET A 177 -2.30 5.30 -6.93
CA MET A 177 -3.16 4.35 -7.61
C MET A 177 -4.09 5.07 -8.58
N HIS A 178 -4.84 4.31 -9.37
CA HIS A 178 -5.78 4.90 -10.33
C HIS A 178 -7.15 5.19 -9.70
N VAL A 179 -7.68 4.28 -8.87
CA VAL A 179 -9.01 4.39 -8.23
C VAL A 179 -9.16 3.27 -7.17
N ILE A 180 -9.94 3.48 -6.11
CA ILE A 180 -10.23 2.44 -5.09
C ILE A 180 -11.51 1.65 -5.39
N ASP A 181 -12.53 2.29 -5.98
CA ASP A 181 -13.80 1.66 -6.37
C ASP A 181 -14.19 2.11 -7.78
N PRO A 182 -13.90 1.31 -8.83
CA PRO A 182 -14.26 1.64 -10.20
C PRO A 182 -15.78 1.52 -10.49
N THR A 183 -16.59 1.11 -9.51
CA THR A 183 -18.05 0.99 -9.62
C THR A 183 -18.77 2.22 -9.06
N GLY A 184 -18.07 3.05 -8.28
CA GLY A 184 -18.55 4.29 -7.69
C GLY A 184 -18.49 5.51 -8.61
N ASP A 185 -18.93 6.65 -8.09
CA ASP A 185 -18.72 7.94 -8.74
C ASP A 185 -17.23 8.32 -8.65
N LEU A 186 -16.69 8.91 -9.72
CA LEU A 186 -15.32 9.38 -9.81
C LEU A 186 -15.03 10.52 -8.83
N LEU A 187 -16.01 11.39 -8.58
CA LEU A 187 -15.86 12.54 -7.68
C LEU A 187 -16.35 12.24 -6.26
N ASP A 188 -16.68 10.98 -5.96
CA ASP A 188 -16.90 10.55 -4.58
C ASP A 188 -15.64 10.87 -3.74
N PRO A 189 -15.76 11.65 -2.64
CA PRO A 189 -14.62 12.01 -1.81
C PRO A 189 -13.81 10.81 -1.31
N ARG A 190 -14.45 9.65 -1.18
CA ARG A 190 -13.81 8.41 -0.74
C ARG A 190 -12.73 7.93 -1.69
N GLN A 191 -12.81 8.26 -2.98
CA GLN A 191 -11.79 7.90 -3.96
C GLN A 191 -10.43 8.49 -3.60
N VAL A 192 -10.42 9.79 -3.31
CA VAL A 192 -9.21 10.52 -2.97
C VAL A 192 -8.76 10.20 -1.54
N SER A 193 -9.69 10.10 -0.59
CA SER A 193 -9.32 9.76 0.78
C SER A 193 -8.73 8.36 0.88
N GLY A 194 -9.30 7.35 0.23
CA GLY A 194 -8.74 5.99 0.24
C GLY A 194 -7.37 5.91 -0.43
N ALA A 195 -7.17 6.63 -1.54
CA ALA A 195 -5.87 6.69 -2.21
C ALA A 195 -4.78 7.34 -1.33
N LEU A 196 -5.09 8.47 -0.69
CA LEU A 196 -4.17 9.15 0.23
C LEU A 196 -3.94 8.36 1.52
N LEU A 197 -4.99 7.71 2.04
CA LEU A 197 -4.89 6.85 3.22
C LEU A 197 -4.03 5.64 2.97
N ASN A 198 -4.06 5.06 1.77
CA ASN A 198 -3.15 3.97 1.43
C ASN A 198 -1.69 4.42 1.57
N SER A 199 -1.34 5.64 1.15
CA SER A 199 0.00 6.19 1.38
C SER A 199 0.27 6.47 2.87
N MET A 200 -0.71 7.01 3.61
CA MET A 200 -0.58 7.27 5.07
C MET A 200 -0.49 6.00 5.90
N ASN A 201 -1.04 4.88 5.43
CA ASN A 201 -1.09 3.63 6.16
C ASN A 201 0.30 3.12 6.52
N ASP A 202 1.25 3.28 5.60
CA ASP A 202 2.67 3.00 5.78
C ASP A 202 3.36 3.87 6.86
N LEU A 203 2.82 5.07 7.15
CA LEU A 203 3.27 5.86 8.30
C LEU A 203 2.60 5.36 9.59
N PHE A 204 1.30 5.10 9.52
CA PHE A 204 0.52 4.67 10.68
C PHE A 204 0.97 3.32 11.24
N VAL A 205 1.36 2.40 10.37
CA VAL A 205 1.82 1.06 10.77
C VAL A 205 3.10 1.10 11.61
N ILE A 206 3.94 2.12 11.43
CA ILE A 206 5.15 2.34 12.24
C ILE A 206 4.92 3.30 13.42
N GLY A 207 3.66 3.63 13.74
CA GLY A 207 3.28 4.51 14.84
C GLY A 207 3.39 6.01 14.54
N VAL A 208 3.63 6.42 13.29
CA VAL A 208 3.76 7.83 12.92
C VAL A 208 2.39 8.41 12.56
N HIS A 209 1.87 9.30 13.40
CA HIS A 209 0.58 9.98 13.17
C HIS A 209 0.59 11.49 13.42
N ARG A 210 1.71 12.05 13.89
CA ARG A 210 1.87 13.47 14.21
C ARG A 210 2.44 14.26 13.03
N GLY A 211 2.04 15.53 12.94
CA GLY A 211 2.57 16.48 11.96
C GLY A 211 2.35 16.09 10.51
N LEU A 212 1.24 15.41 10.22
CA LEU A 212 0.98 14.86 8.89
C LEU A 212 1.00 15.97 7.82
N ALA A 213 1.69 15.71 6.72
CA ALA A 213 1.66 16.54 5.53
C ALA A 213 1.46 15.68 4.28
N VAL A 214 0.77 16.24 3.29
CA VAL A 214 0.41 15.54 2.05
C VAL A 214 0.83 16.37 0.85
N ALA A 215 1.70 15.83 0.02
CA ALA A 215 1.99 16.30 -1.32
C ALA A 215 1.21 15.44 -2.32
N PRO A 216 -0.02 15.85 -2.70
CA PRO A 216 -0.89 15.00 -3.49
C PRO A 216 -0.29 14.72 -4.87
N VAL A 217 -0.57 13.55 -5.43
CA VAL A 217 -0.28 13.19 -6.82
C VAL A 217 -1.63 12.95 -7.48
N ILE A 218 -2.15 14.01 -8.12
CA ILE A 218 -3.45 13.98 -8.80
C ILE A 218 -3.23 14.31 -10.26
N ASN A 219 -3.79 13.47 -11.13
CA ASN A 219 -3.80 13.71 -12.56
C ASN A 219 -5.13 13.26 -13.16
N ALA A 220 -5.61 14.00 -14.17
CA ALA A 220 -6.79 13.66 -14.94
C ALA A 220 -6.79 14.47 -16.25
N ARG A 221 -7.31 13.89 -17.34
CA ARG A 221 -7.41 14.55 -18.66
C ARG A 221 -8.43 15.68 -18.73
N ASN A 222 -9.34 15.73 -17.75
CA ASN A 222 -10.41 16.71 -17.70
C ASN A 222 -10.14 17.63 -16.51
N GLU A 223 -9.95 18.92 -16.77
CA GLU A 223 -9.64 19.90 -15.74
C GLU A 223 -10.75 20.01 -14.67
N SER A 224 -12.03 19.87 -15.03
CA SER A 224 -13.10 19.91 -14.02
C SER A 224 -13.06 18.69 -13.08
N VAL A 225 -12.66 17.53 -13.61
CA VAL A 225 -12.41 16.34 -12.80
C VAL A 225 -11.21 16.57 -11.88
N LYS A 226 -10.11 17.09 -12.44
CA LYS A 226 -8.88 17.38 -11.68
C LYS A 226 -9.14 18.36 -10.54
N GLU A 227 -9.86 19.45 -10.80
CA GLU A 227 -10.28 20.42 -9.78
C GLU A 227 -11.14 19.78 -8.69
N GLY A 228 -12.09 18.90 -9.07
CA GLY A 228 -12.90 18.14 -8.14
C GLY A 228 -12.07 17.22 -7.23
N LEU A 229 -11.12 16.48 -7.81
CA LEU A 229 -10.21 15.61 -7.06
C LEU A 229 -9.29 16.40 -6.12
N LEU A 230 -8.75 17.55 -6.56
CA LEU A 230 -7.94 18.43 -5.72
C LEU A 230 -8.74 19.03 -4.56
N LYS A 231 -10.00 19.42 -4.79
CA LYS A 231 -10.90 19.87 -3.73
C LYS A 231 -11.17 18.75 -2.70
N ASN A 232 -11.37 17.52 -3.17
CA ASN A 232 -11.52 16.36 -2.30
C ASN A 232 -10.25 16.09 -1.49
N ALA A 233 -9.06 16.24 -2.09
CA ALA A 233 -7.78 16.10 -1.39
C ALA A 233 -7.62 17.16 -0.29
N ALA A 234 -7.94 18.43 -0.58
CA ALA A 234 -7.89 19.50 0.40
C ALA A 234 -8.87 19.27 1.56
N SER A 235 -10.11 18.85 1.24
CA SER A 235 -11.11 18.53 2.25
C SER A 235 -10.68 17.36 3.14
N PHE A 236 -10.09 16.32 2.54
CA PHE A 236 -9.60 15.17 3.27
C PHE A 236 -8.38 15.51 4.14
N ALA A 237 -7.38 16.21 3.60
CA ALA A 237 -6.23 16.66 4.38
C ALA A 237 -6.66 17.45 5.61
N SER A 238 -7.62 18.38 5.44
CA SER A 238 -8.20 19.13 6.55
C SER A 238 -8.92 18.23 7.57
N SER A 239 -9.63 17.19 7.15
CA SER A 239 -10.41 16.34 8.07
C SER A 239 -9.54 15.44 8.94
N VAL A 240 -8.35 15.06 8.47
CA VAL A 240 -7.38 14.28 9.25
C VAL A 240 -6.32 15.13 9.97
N GLY A 241 -6.43 16.46 9.84
CA GLY A 241 -5.48 17.41 10.45
C GLY A 241 -4.10 17.42 9.77
N ALA A 242 -4.04 17.05 8.48
CA ALA A 242 -2.83 17.08 7.68
C ALA A 242 -2.68 18.42 6.93
N ARG A 243 -1.43 18.89 6.80
CA ARG A 243 -1.09 20.03 5.97
C ARG A 243 -1.03 19.60 4.49
N LEU A 244 -1.83 20.23 3.64
CA LEU A 244 -1.70 20.06 2.19
C LEU A 244 -0.50 20.89 1.70
N LEU A 245 0.42 20.26 0.99
CA LEU A 245 1.60 20.89 0.41
C LEU A 245 1.26 21.41 -1.00
N ASP A 246 1.71 22.63 -1.28
CA ASP A 246 1.66 23.20 -2.63
C ASP A 246 2.87 22.71 -3.41
N VAL A 247 2.64 21.79 -4.34
CA VAL A 247 3.69 21.09 -5.10
C VAL A 247 3.28 20.97 -6.56
N GLU A 248 4.26 20.79 -7.44
CA GLU A 248 3.98 20.55 -8.86
C GLU A 248 3.18 19.24 -9.04
N MET A 249 2.16 19.28 -9.89
CA MET A 249 1.42 18.07 -10.30
C MET A 249 2.03 17.49 -11.57
N PRO A 250 1.91 16.18 -11.81
CA PRO A 250 2.19 15.61 -13.14
C PRO A 250 1.47 16.39 -14.23
N LYS A 251 2.10 16.51 -15.40
CA LYS A 251 1.48 17.10 -16.59
C LYS A 251 0.15 16.41 -16.91
N GLU A 252 -0.75 17.14 -17.57
CA GLU A 252 -2.03 16.59 -18.03
C GLU A 252 -1.85 15.18 -18.61
N GLY A 253 -2.47 14.23 -17.94
CA GLY A 253 -2.34 12.82 -18.23
C GLY A 253 -3.53 12.05 -17.68
N ARG A 254 -3.40 10.74 -17.63
CA ARG A 254 -4.46 9.84 -17.20
C ARG A 254 -4.65 9.84 -15.68
N LEU A 255 -5.77 9.25 -15.25
CA LEU A 255 -6.21 9.28 -13.85
C LEU A 255 -5.14 8.73 -12.91
N LEU A 256 -4.68 9.58 -11.99
CA LEU A 256 -3.82 9.22 -10.87
C LEU A 256 -4.36 9.86 -9.60
N MET A 257 -4.34 9.12 -8.50
CA MET A 257 -4.69 9.58 -7.16
C MET A 257 -3.78 8.93 -6.14
N GLY A 258 -3.29 9.73 -5.20
CA GLY A 258 -2.38 9.29 -4.15
C GLY A 258 -1.52 10.46 -3.72
N GLY A 259 -0.36 10.17 -3.16
CA GLY A 259 0.54 11.23 -2.74
C GLY A 259 1.77 10.76 -2.02
N THR A 260 2.68 11.70 -1.85
CA THR A 260 3.71 11.59 -0.83
C THR A 260 3.15 12.11 0.49
N VAL A 261 3.36 11.33 1.54
CA VAL A 261 2.94 11.66 2.90
C VAL A 261 4.16 11.76 3.79
N ILE A 262 4.13 12.70 4.72
CA ILE A 262 5.19 12.95 5.67
C ILE A 262 4.58 13.01 7.06
N GLY A 263 5.28 12.49 8.06
CA GLY A 263 4.94 12.65 9.47
C GLY A 263 6.20 12.58 10.32
N TYR A 264 6.05 12.74 11.63
CA TYR A 264 7.18 12.61 12.55
C TYR A 264 6.83 11.83 13.81
N THR A 265 7.87 11.38 14.50
CA THR A 265 7.80 10.71 15.80
C THR A 265 9.02 11.03 16.66
N ASP A 266 8.84 10.98 17.97
CA ASP A 266 9.91 10.99 19.00
C ASP A 266 10.12 9.59 19.61
N ARG A 267 9.61 8.55 18.93
CA ARG A 267 9.77 7.15 19.28
C ARG A 267 10.61 6.42 18.25
N SER A 268 11.28 5.37 18.70
CA SER A 268 11.99 4.44 17.82
C SER A 268 10.97 3.52 17.12
N PRO A 269 10.81 3.56 15.77
CA PRO A 269 9.83 2.76 15.05
C PRO A 269 9.99 1.25 15.30
N PRO A 270 8.93 0.44 15.14
CA PRO A 270 8.95 -1.01 15.34
C PRO A 270 9.71 -1.71 14.20
N GLN A 271 11.03 -1.52 14.15
CA GLN A 271 11.95 -2.08 13.16
C GLN A 271 13.03 -2.97 13.83
N PHE A 272 12.74 -3.47 15.03
CA PHE A 272 13.63 -4.29 15.85
C PHE A 272 13.59 -5.78 15.43
N LYS A 273 13.91 -6.05 14.15
CA LYS A 273 13.80 -7.38 13.53
C LYS A 273 14.55 -8.47 14.31
N ASP A 274 15.69 -8.14 14.90
CA ASP A 274 16.52 -9.04 15.70
C ASP A 274 15.92 -9.38 17.07
N LYS A 275 14.99 -8.57 17.56
CA LYS A 275 14.28 -8.72 18.85
C LYS A 275 13.03 -9.58 18.75
N VAL A 276 12.66 -10.04 17.56
CA VAL A 276 11.57 -11.01 17.42
C VAL A 276 12.02 -12.37 17.96
N GLU A 277 11.24 -12.92 18.90
CA GLU A 277 11.55 -14.16 19.60
C GLU A 277 10.41 -15.19 19.51
N VAL A 278 10.76 -16.46 19.72
CA VAL A 278 9.79 -17.56 19.79
C VAL A 278 8.81 -17.32 20.94
N GLY A 279 7.53 -17.59 20.69
CA GLY A 279 6.43 -17.37 21.62
C GLY A 279 5.74 -16.01 21.50
N MET A 280 6.33 -15.05 20.75
CA MET A 280 5.65 -13.79 20.44
C MET A 280 4.36 -14.02 19.65
N LYS A 281 3.34 -13.23 19.94
CA LYS A 281 2.01 -13.33 19.33
C LYS A 281 1.91 -12.43 18.11
N LEU A 282 1.23 -12.92 17.08
CA LEU A 282 0.87 -12.14 15.91
C LEU A 282 -0.57 -11.65 16.08
N ILE A 283 -0.74 -10.33 16.17
CA ILE A 283 -2.04 -9.67 16.36
C ILE A 283 -2.46 -9.03 15.04
N ALA A 284 -3.68 -9.28 14.58
CA ALA A 284 -4.34 -8.48 13.56
C ALA A 284 -5.14 -7.37 14.25
N THR A 285 -5.05 -6.12 13.79
CA THR A 285 -5.82 -5.02 14.38
C THR A 285 -7.30 -5.07 14.00
N ARG A 286 -7.62 -5.63 12.82
CA ARG A 286 -8.98 -5.88 12.35
C ARG A 286 -8.98 -6.95 11.25
N PRO A 287 -10.15 -7.52 10.88
CA PRO A 287 -10.26 -8.40 9.72
C PRO A 287 -9.88 -7.72 8.39
N PHE A 288 -9.50 -8.52 7.39
CA PHE A 288 -8.96 -8.11 6.08
C PHE A 288 -9.88 -8.50 4.90
N GLY A 289 -9.45 -8.26 3.66
CA GLY A 289 -10.15 -8.75 2.46
C GLY A 289 -11.11 -7.74 1.83
N GLU A 290 -10.81 -6.45 1.93
CA GLU A 290 -11.65 -5.36 1.44
C GLU A 290 -11.89 -5.41 -0.08
N LEU A 291 -10.94 -5.96 -0.85
CA LEU A 291 -11.05 -5.98 -2.30
C LEU A 291 -12.02 -7.05 -2.81
N ALA A 292 -12.26 -8.12 -2.07
CA ALA A 292 -13.15 -9.22 -2.48
C ALA A 292 -14.55 -8.74 -2.89
N PRO A 293 -15.30 -7.98 -2.07
CA PRO A 293 -16.62 -7.52 -2.48
C PRO A 293 -16.60 -6.49 -3.60
N ILE A 294 -15.58 -5.61 -3.67
CA ILE A 294 -15.46 -4.61 -4.74
C ILE A 294 -15.26 -5.31 -6.08
N THR A 295 -14.34 -6.27 -6.13
CA THR A 295 -14.05 -7.04 -7.34
C THR A 295 -15.24 -7.89 -7.76
N THR A 296 -15.85 -8.65 -6.85
CA THR A 296 -17.00 -9.50 -7.18
C THR A 296 -18.17 -8.66 -7.70
N TYR A 297 -18.40 -7.48 -7.13
CA TYR A 297 -19.42 -6.54 -7.60
C TYR A 297 -19.10 -5.99 -9.00
N LEU A 298 -17.84 -5.63 -9.27
CA LEU A 298 -17.40 -5.20 -10.60
C LEU A 298 -17.57 -6.31 -11.65
N VAL A 299 -17.13 -7.53 -11.34
CA VAL A 299 -17.22 -8.67 -12.27
C VAL A 299 -18.69 -9.03 -12.54
N SER A 300 -19.55 -8.96 -11.54
CA SER A 300 -21.01 -9.15 -11.70
C SER A 300 -21.62 -8.17 -12.71
N ALA A 301 -21.06 -6.95 -12.85
CA ALA A 301 -21.52 -5.99 -13.85
C ALA A 301 -21.09 -6.32 -15.28
N LEU A 302 -20.05 -7.14 -15.44
CA LEU A 302 -19.51 -7.55 -16.73
C LEU A 302 -20.09 -8.88 -17.18
N ASP A 303 -20.31 -9.77 -16.22
CA ASP A 303 -20.92 -11.07 -16.40
C ASP A 303 -22.05 -11.25 -15.38
N GLU A 304 -23.29 -11.11 -15.86
CA GLU A 304 -24.48 -11.21 -15.01
C GLU A 304 -24.71 -12.65 -14.49
N SER A 305 -24.05 -13.67 -15.08
CA SER A 305 -24.15 -15.05 -14.60
C SER A 305 -23.54 -15.25 -13.21
N VAL A 306 -22.56 -14.41 -12.83
CA VAL A 306 -21.98 -14.37 -11.49
C VAL A 306 -23.05 -14.08 -10.43
N ILE A 307 -24.10 -13.32 -10.76
CA ILE A 307 -25.21 -13.08 -9.83
C ILE A 307 -26.03 -14.36 -9.64
N ASP A 308 -26.35 -15.06 -10.73
CA ASP A 308 -27.13 -16.30 -10.66
C ASP A 308 -26.35 -17.35 -9.82
N GLU A 309 -25.01 -17.43 -9.95
CA GLU A 309 -24.14 -18.28 -9.13
C GLU A 309 -24.08 -17.85 -7.66
N LEU A 310 -23.92 -16.55 -7.41
CA LEU A 310 -23.87 -15.96 -6.07
C LEU A 310 -25.19 -16.20 -5.30
N GLU A 311 -26.33 -15.97 -5.95
CA GLU A 311 -27.66 -16.24 -5.37
C GLU A 311 -27.90 -17.74 -5.15
N ALA A 312 -27.39 -18.62 -6.03
CA ALA A 312 -27.48 -20.07 -5.85
C ALA A 312 -26.66 -20.59 -4.65
N GLU A 313 -25.58 -19.90 -4.28
CA GLU A 313 -24.78 -20.18 -3.08
C GLU A 313 -25.32 -19.49 -1.81
N GLY A 314 -26.48 -18.82 -1.90
CA GLY A 314 -27.19 -18.23 -0.76
C GLY A 314 -26.77 -16.79 -0.42
N LEU A 315 -25.95 -16.16 -1.25
CA LEU A 315 -25.56 -14.76 -1.11
C LEU A 315 -26.43 -13.90 -2.04
N SER A 316 -27.23 -12.98 -1.49
CA SER A 316 -28.03 -12.06 -2.31
C SER A 316 -27.17 -10.96 -2.95
N PHE A 317 -27.56 -10.47 -4.12
CA PHE A 317 -26.92 -9.29 -4.74
C PHE A 317 -26.90 -8.07 -3.79
N GLU A 318 -27.96 -7.85 -3.01
CA GLU A 318 -28.02 -6.76 -2.04
C GLU A 318 -27.02 -6.93 -0.89
N ALA A 319 -26.68 -8.17 -0.52
CA ALA A 319 -25.64 -8.44 0.48
C ALA A 319 -24.25 -8.11 -0.08
N LEU A 320 -23.99 -8.47 -1.33
CA LEU A 320 -22.75 -8.09 -2.02
C LEU A 320 -22.60 -6.57 -2.12
N GLU A 321 -23.66 -5.85 -2.50
CA GLU A 321 -23.64 -4.38 -2.58
C GLU A 321 -23.34 -3.73 -1.21
N ARG A 322 -23.95 -4.23 -0.12
CA ARG A 322 -23.65 -3.77 1.25
C ARG A 322 -22.20 -4.07 1.65
N ALA A 323 -21.69 -5.26 1.34
CA ALA A 323 -20.31 -5.62 1.62
C ALA A 323 -19.32 -4.71 0.87
N LYS A 324 -19.62 -4.40 -0.40
CA LYS A 324 -18.83 -3.47 -1.22
C LYS A 324 -18.82 -2.06 -0.61
N GLU A 325 -19.99 -1.56 -0.22
CA GLU A 325 -20.10 -0.23 0.39
C GLU A 325 -19.33 -0.12 1.72
N GLU A 326 -19.42 -1.16 2.55
CA GLU A 326 -18.67 -1.24 3.81
C GLU A 326 -17.17 -1.33 3.56
N ALA A 327 -16.72 -2.10 2.56
CA ALA A 327 -15.32 -2.16 2.17
C ALA A 327 -14.77 -0.78 1.76
N VAL A 328 -15.49 -0.06 0.89
CA VAL A 328 -15.09 1.29 0.47
C VAL A 328 -15.06 2.26 1.65
N ARG A 329 -16.01 2.14 2.59
CA ARG A 329 -16.02 2.94 3.82
C ARG A 329 -14.77 2.66 4.69
N LEU A 330 -14.39 1.40 4.85
CA LEU A 330 -13.21 1.01 5.62
C LEU A 330 -11.90 1.47 4.94
N ILE A 331 -11.77 1.27 3.63
CA ILE A 331 -10.62 1.76 2.83
C ILE A 331 -10.47 3.28 2.97
N SER A 332 -11.58 4.01 3.10
CA SER A 332 -11.59 5.48 3.26
C SER A 332 -11.53 5.96 4.72
N THR A 333 -11.31 5.07 5.69
CA THR A 333 -11.17 5.39 7.12
C THR A 333 -9.71 5.32 7.58
N PRO A 334 -9.18 6.34 8.29
CA PRO A 334 -7.79 6.33 8.75
C PRO A 334 -7.52 5.30 9.86
N ASN A 335 -6.38 4.61 9.77
CA ASN A 335 -5.85 3.76 10.85
C ASN A 335 -5.08 4.54 11.94
N LYS A 336 -5.34 5.85 12.07
CA LYS A 336 -4.63 6.76 12.99
C LYS A 336 -4.67 6.28 14.44
N ALA A 337 -5.82 5.80 14.91
CA ALA A 337 -5.97 5.35 16.29
C ALA A 337 -5.18 4.06 16.58
N ALA A 338 -4.96 3.19 15.57
CA ALA A 338 -4.05 2.06 15.71
C ALA A 338 -2.58 2.53 15.77
N ALA A 339 -2.21 3.56 15.00
CA ALA A 339 -0.88 4.18 15.10
C ALA A 339 -0.59 4.73 16.51
N GLU A 340 -1.58 5.37 17.15
CA GLU A 340 -1.47 5.87 18.53
C GLU A 340 -1.34 4.74 19.59
N VAL A 341 -1.84 3.54 19.30
CA VAL A 341 -1.60 2.36 20.14
C VAL A 341 -0.17 1.86 19.92
N ILE A 342 0.24 1.71 18.66
CA ILE A 342 1.59 1.28 18.29
C ILE A 342 2.63 2.19 18.94
N GLU A 343 2.53 3.52 18.76
CA GLU A 343 3.46 4.52 19.32
C GLU A 343 3.65 4.38 20.83
N ARG A 344 2.60 4.03 21.58
CA ARG A 344 2.67 3.87 23.04
C ARG A 344 3.47 2.65 23.49
N HIS A 345 3.68 1.70 22.60
CA HIS A 345 4.50 0.50 22.81
C HIS A 345 5.84 0.60 22.07
N LEU A 346 6.34 1.81 21.79
CA LEU A 346 7.65 2.05 21.21
C LEU A 346 8.60 2.72 22.21
N PRO A 347 9.90 2.37 22.19
CA PRO A 347 10.90 3.05 23.02
C PRO A 347 11.02 4.52 22.66
N GLU A 348 11.39 5.36 23.62
CA GLU A 348 11.88 6.70 23.34
C GLU A 348 13.15 6.65 22.47
N LEU A 349 13.46 7.75 21.78
CA LEU A 349 14.70 7.81 21.01
C LEU A 349 15.92 7.69 21.93
N GLY A 350 16.76 6.69 21.65
CA GLY A 350 17.95 6.37 22.45
C GLY A 350 17.70 5.41 23.62
N GLU A 351 16.44 5.07 23.90
CA GLU A 351 16.08 4.06 24.89
C GLU A 351 16.30 2.64 24.32
N PRO A 352 16.83 1.70 25.12
CA PRO A 352 16.92 0.30 24.70
C PRO A 352 15.53 -0.34 24.56
N PHE A 353 15.42 -1.33 23.68
CA PHE A 353 14.21 -2.15 23.57
C PHE A 353 13.97 -2.95 24.86
N ASP A 354 12.74 -2.91 25.36
CA ASP A 354 12.25 -3.66 26.54
C ASP A 354 11.08 -4.57 26.13
N PRO A 355 11.22 -5.90 26.16
CA PRO A 355 10.16 -6.84 25.77
C PRO A 355 8.94 -6.84 26.71
N THR A 356 9.00 -6.16 27.85
CA THR A 356 7.86 -6.03 28.78
C THR A 356 6.96 -4.85 28.47
N GLU A 357 7.41 -3.91 27.64
CA GLU A 357 6.66 -2.69 27.27
C GLU A 357 6.54 -2.50 25.76
N HIS A 358 7.50 -3.01 24.99
CA HIS A 358 7.70 -2.64 23.59
C HIS A 358 7.36 -3.74 22.57
N ILE A 359 6.93 -3.31 21.39
CA ILE A 359 6.70 -4.17 20.23
C ILE A 359 7.86 -4.09 19.23
N PRO A 360 8.38 -5.24 18.73
CA PRO A 360 9.55 -5.22 17.87
C PRO A 360 9.25 -4.92 16.40
N LEU A 361 8.09 -5.33 15.90
CA LEU A 361 7.83 -5.32 14.46
C LEU A 361 6.34 -5.24 14.13
N THR A 362 6.01 -4.43 13.13
CA THR A 362 4.67 -4.29 12.55
C THR A 362 4.74 -4.33 11.03
N THR A 363 3.60 -4.58 10.38
CA THR A 363 3.41 -4.37 8.94
C THR A 363 1.92 -4.24 8.62
N ASP A 364 1.58 -3.70 7.46
CA ASP A 364 0.20 -3.54 7.03
C ASP A 364 -0.22 -4.65 6.04
N VAL A 365 -1.53 -4.81 5.87
CA VAL A 365 -2.08 -5.83 4.97
C VAL A 365 -2.85 -5.16 3.85
N THR A 366 -2.20 -4.97 2.71
CA THR A 366 -2.81 -4.36 1.51
C THR A 366 -2.95 -5.38 0.39
N GLY A 367 -2.40 -5.12 -0.80
CA GLY A 367 -2.63 -5.94 -2.01
C GLY A 367 -2.17 -7.39 -1.87
N GLN A 368 -1.26 -7.67 -0.95
CA GLN A 368 -0.60 -8.93 -0.72
C GLN A 368 -1.45 -9.86 0.15
N GLY A 369 -2.39 -9.30 0.91
CA GLY A 369 -3.25 -10.06 1.81
C GLY A 369 -2.44 -10.92 2.79
N ALA A 370 -2.82 -12.19 2.94
CA ALA A 370 -2.17 -13.12 3.85
C ALA A 370 -0.67 -13.34 3.57
N TYR A 371 -0.17 -13.02 2.37
CA TYR A 371 1.26 -13.11 2.07
C TYR A 371 2.10 -12.12 2.90
N SER A 372 1.53 -11.03 3.42
CA SER A 372 2.24 -10.13 4.34
C SER A 372 2.80 -10.86 5.57
N VAL A 373 2.19 -11.98 6.00
CA VAL A 373 2.72 -12.82 7.09
C VAL A 373 4.03 -13.50 6.70
N ARG A 374 4.15 -13.96 5.45
CA ARG A 374 5.40 -14.53 4.92
C ARG A 374 6.49 -13.46 4.89
N GLU A 375 6.15 -12.25 4.44
CA GLU A 375 7.10 -11.14 4.37
C GLU A 375 7.61 -10.75 5.76
N LEU A 376 6.72 -10.72 6.75
CA LEU A 376 7.07 -10.48 8.15
C LEU A 376 8.01 -11.56 8.70
N ALA A 377 7.74 -12.83 8.39
CA ALA A 377 8.59 -13.96 8.75
C ALA A 377 9.99 -13.86 8.12
N ASP A 378 10.07 -13.45 6.85
CA ASP A 378 11.33 -13.22 6.12
C ASP A 378 12.14 -12.07 6.72
N LEU A 379 11.49 -10.95 7.02
CA LEU A 379 12.14 -9.76 7.62
C LEU A 379 12.74 -10.06 9.00
N ALA A 380 11.98 -10.74 9.87
CA ALA A 380 12.42 -11.10 11.22
C ALA A 380 13.29 -12.37 11.27
N LYS A 381 13.41 -13.09 10.14
CA LYS A 381 14.10 -14.39 10.03
C LYS A 381 13.55 -15.45 10.99
N VAL A 382 12.22 -15.57 11.03
CA VAL A 382 11.49 -16.46 11.96
C VAL A 382 10.49 -17.36 11.25
N GLU A 383 10.04 -18.40 11.94
CA GLU A 383 8.87 -19.17 11.54
C GLU A 383 7.63 -18.63 12.28
N ILE A 384 6.56 -18.35 11.53
CA ILE A 384 5.26 -17.90 12.06
C ILE A 384 4.21 -18.97 11.73
N THR A 385 3.49 -19.43 12.75
CA THR A 385 2.32 -20.31 12.58
C THR A 385 1.04 -19.50 12.77
N LEU A 386 0.15 -19.54 11.80
CA LEU A 386 -1.17 -18.92 11.89
C LEU A 386 -2.19 -19.92 12.44
N TYR A 387 -3.04 -19.43 13.34
CA TYR A 387 -4.22 -20.12 13.84
C TYR A 387 -5.45 -19.82 12.97
N ASP A 388 -5.54 -18.59 12.47
CA ASP A 388 -6.61 -18.12 11.59
C ASP A 388 -6.13 -16.91 10.79
N PHE A 389 -6.89 -16.50 9.77
CA PHE A 389 -6.70 -15.23 9.08
C PHE A 389 -8.06 -14.55 8.91
N PRO A 390 -8.40 -13.56 9.74
CA PRO A 390 -9.75 -13.03 9.82
C PRO A 390 -10.10 -12.21 8.57
N LEU A 391 -11.23 -12.52 7.94
CA LEU A 391 -11.76 -11.79 6.79
C LEU A 391 -13.04 -11.03 7.16
N LEU A 392 -13.21 -9.83 6.60
CA LEU A 392 -14.40 -8.99 6.76
C LEU A 392 -15.64 -9.64 6.15
N PHE A 393 -15.47 -10.29 5.01
CA PHE A 393 -16.54 -10.86 4.18
C PHE A 393 -16.19 -12.29 3.76
N PRO A 394 -16.07 -13.24 4.72
CA PRO A 394 -15.53 -14.56 4.42
C PRO A 394 -16.30 -15.31 3.33
N GLU A 395 -17.63 -15.19 3.29
CA GLU A 395 -18.46 -15.84 2.26
C GLU A 395 -18.19 -15.25 0.87
N VAL A 396 -18.04 -13.92 0.77
CA VAL A 396 -17.75 -13.24 -0.51
C VAL A 396 -16.31 -13.52 -0.96
N SER A 397 -15.36 -13.59 -0.02
CA SER A 397 -13.97 -13.94 -0.32
C SER A 397 -13.83 -15.38 -0.81
N GLU A 398 -14.53 -16.34 -0.17
CA GLU A 398 -14.53 -17.74 -0.60
C GLU A 398 -15.17 -17.89 -1.98
N PHE A 399 -16.30 -17.21 -2.21
CA PHE A 399 -16.93 -17.15 -3.53
C PHE A 399 -15.96 -16.59 -4.58
N ALA A 400 -15.32 -15.45 -4.31
CA ALA A 400 -14.39 -14.81 -5.24
C ALA A 400 -13.19 -15.71 -5.60
N ALA A 401 -12.64 -16.43 -4.63
CA ALA A 401 -11.52 -17.34 -4.86
C ALA A 401 -11.95 -18.59 -5.67
N ARG A 402 -13.05 -19.24 -5.27
CA ARG A 402 -13.55 -20.46 -5.92
C ARG A 402 -13.96 -20.24 -7.37
N HIS A 403 -14.53 -19.08 -7.68
CA HIS A 403 -15.00 -18.71 -9.02
C HIS A 403 -13.92 -18.00 -9.84
N PHE A 404 -12.66 -18.04 -9.40
CA PHE A 404 -11.50 -17.46 -10.10
C PHE A 404 -11.64 -15.96 -10.39
N ILE A 405 -12.50 -15.28 -9.62
CA ILE A 405 -12.72 -13.84 -9.70
C ILE A 405 -11.49 -13.11 -9.14
N MET A 406 -10.90 -13.65 -8.06
CA MET A 406 -9.67 -13.13 -7.47
C MET A 406 -8.68 -14.26 -7.16
N PRO A 407 -7.40 -14.14 -7.54
CA PRO A 407 -6.38 -15.14 -7.20
C PRO A 407 -6.05 -15.15 -5.70
N ASN A 408 -6.25 -14.02 -5.02
CA ASN A 408 -6.06 -13.87 -3.58
C ASN A 408 -7.20 -13.00 -3.02
N ALA A 409 -8.23 -13.62 -2.47
CA ALA A 409 -9.39 -12.92 -1.90
C ALA A 409 -9.14 -12.38 -0.48
N THR A 410 -7.92 -12.53 0.04
CA THR A 410 -7.47 -11.95 1.32
C THR A 410 -6.87 -10.54 1.15
N SER A 411 -6.68 -10.10 -0.10
CA SER A 411 -6.11 -8.79 -0.44
C SER A 411 -7.01 -7.61 -0.04
N GLY A 412 -6.37 -6.51 0.32
CA GLY A 412 -6.98 -5.27 0.78
C GLY A 412 -6.36 -4.01 0.18
N THR A 413 -6.84 -2.86 0.61
CA THR A 413 -6.27 -1.52 0.33
C THR A 413 -6.48 -0.67 1.57
N ASN A 414 -5.46 0.07 2.04
CA ASN A 414 -5.50 0.71 3.36
C ASN A 414 -5.99 -0.26 4.48
N GLY A 415 -5.43 -1.48 4.48
CA GLY A 415 -5.90 -2.56 5.33
C GLY A 415 -5.51 -2.40 6.80
N GLY A 416 -5.86 -3.40 7.61
CA GLY A 416 -5.43 -3.46 9.01
C GLY A 416 -3.92 -3.71 9.16
N PHE A 417 -3.46 -3.73 10.41
CA PHE A 417 -2.05 -3.98 10.74
C PHE A 417 -1.88 -5.37 11.34
N LEU A 418 -0.70 -5.92 11.10
CA LEU A 418 -0.11 -7.04 11.81
C LEU A 418 0.92 -6.50 12.80
N ILE A 419 0.83 -6.95 14.05
CA ILE A 419 1.74 -6.57 15.13
C ILE A 419 2.32 -7.85 15.72
N LEU A 420 3.64 -8.00 15.67
CA LEU A 420 4.34 -8.99 16.48
C LEU A 420 4.57 -8.39 17.85
N ALA A 421 4.08 -9.07 18.88
CA ALA A 421 4.10 -8.57 20.25
C ALA A 421 4.64 -9.66 21.21
N PRO A 422 5.48 -9.28 22.19
CA PRO A 422 5.71 -10.12 23.36
C PRO A 422 4.39 -10.49 24.05
N ASP A 423 4.35 -11.69 24.63
CA ASP A 423 3.17 -12.21 25.32
C ASP A 423 2.70 -11.23 26.42
N GLY A 424 3.63 -10.62 27.15
CA GLY A 424 3.36 -9.69 28.24
C GLY A 424 2.63 -8.39 27.87
N VAL A 425 2.70 -7.94 26.61
CA VAL A 425 2.02 -6.72 26.15
C VAL A 425 0.82 -7.00 25.23
N THR A 426 0.60 -8.27 24.88
CA THR A 426 -0.42 -8.66 23.89
C THR A 426 -1.83 -8.28 24.34
N ASP A 427 -2.18 -8.57 25.59
CA ASP A 427 -3.52 -8.29 26.13
C ASP A 427 -3.81 -6.80 26.24
N ASP A 428 -2.80 -5.99 26.57
CA ASP A 428 -2.92 -4.54 26.66
C ASP A 428 -3.17 -3.94 25.28
N ILE A 429 -2.38 -4.31 24.26
CA ILE A 429 -2.59 -3.88 22.87
C ILE A 429 -4.01 -4.22 22.39
N ILE A 430 -4.48 -5.45 22.65
CA ILE A 430 -5.83 -5.89 22.27
C ILE A 430 -6.90 -5.03 22.96
N LYS A 431 -6.76 -4.80 24.27
CA LYS A 431 -7.70 -4.00 25.06
C LYS A 431 -7.76 -2.56 24.57
N GLU A 432 -6.60 -1.96 24.29
CA GLU A 432 -6.52 -0.60 23.79
C GLU A 432 -7.13 -0.45 22.40
N LEU A 433 -6.78 -1.33 21.45
CA LEU A 433 -7.37 -1.34 20.11
C LEU A 433 -8.90 -1.49 20.17
N ARG A 434 -9.42 -2.41 21.00
CA ARG A 434 -10.88 -2.55 21.22
C ARG A 434 -11.51 -1.26 21.74
N SER A 435 -10.85 -0.59 22.68
CA SER A 435 -11.35 0.69 23.23
C SER A 435 -11.44 1.81 22.18
N ARG A 436 -10.67 1.69 21.09
CA ARG A 436 -10.68 2.61 19.94
C ARG A 436 -11.60 2.15 18.79
N GLY A 437 -12.40 1.10 18.99
CA GLY A 437 -13.37 0.62 18.01
C GLY A 437 -12.82 -0.38 16.98
N TYR A 438 -11.62 -0.92 17.20
CA TYR A 438 -11.08 -2.01 16.38
C TYR A 438 -11.58 -3.38 16.83
N SER A 439 -11.41 -4.37 15.97
CA SER A 439 -11.72 -5.78 16.23
C SER A 439 -10.44 -6.64 16.24
N PRO A 440 -9.52 -6.42 17.18
CA PRO A 440 -8.24 -7.12 17.19
C PRO A 440 -8.37 -8.57 17.64
N SER A 441 -7.51 -9.41 17.10
CA SER A 441 -7.40 -10.83 17.44
C SER A 441 -5.96 -11.32 17.34
N VAL A 442 -5.56 -12.23 18.22
CA VAL A 442 -4.35 -13.03 18.02
C VAL A 442 -4.62 -14.05 16.92
N ILE A 443 -3.86 -13.97 15.84
CA ILE A 443 -4.04 -14.80 14.64
C ILE A 443 -2.94 -15.84 14.45
N GLY A 444 -1.89 -15.79 15.28
CA GLY A 444 -0.77 -16.73 15.20
C GLY A 444 0.32 -16.43 16.22
N GLU A 445 1.44 -17.12 16.09
CA GLU A 445 2.62 -16.93 16.93
C GLU A 445 3.92 -17.28 16.20
N VAL A 446 5.03 -16.79 16.74
CA VAL A 446 6.39 -17.15 16.31
C VAL A 446 6.77 -18.51 16.90
N THR A 447 7.01 -19.51 16.05
CA THR A 447 7.29 -20.90 16.44
C THR A 447 8.75 -21.32 16.25
N GLY A 448 9.56 -20.53 15.54
CA GLY A 448 10.95 -20.86 15.28
C GLY A 448 11.80 -19.65 14.84
N LYS A 449 13.12 -19.79 14.85
CA LYS A 449 14.08 -18.74 14.47
C LYS A 449 15.14 -19.28 13.51
N GLY A 450 15.64 -18.42 12.62
CA GLY A 450 16.71 -18.72 11.66
C GLY A 450 16.27 -19.47 10.39
N ARG A 451 15.02 -19.94 10.31
CA ARG A 451 14.42 -20.53 9.10
C ARG A 451 13.12 -19.81 8.78
N PRO A 452 13.16 -18.80 7.90
CA PRO A 452 11.98 -18.01 7.57
C PRO A 452 10.87 -18.85 6.95
N ALA A 453 9.70 -18.89 7.59
CA ALA A 453 8.54 -19.62 7.09
C ALA A 453 7.22 -19.07 7.66
N ALA A 454 6.15 -19.18 6.88
CA ALA A 454 4.79 -18.98 7.34
C ALA A 454 4.02 -20.30 7.16
N LYS A 455 3.29 -20.74 8.20
CA LYS A 455 2.47 -21.95 8.18
C LYS A 455 1.03 -21.58 8.49
N ALA A 456 0.18 -21.63 7.48
CA ALA A 456 -1.23 -21.33 7.62
C ALA A 456 -2.07 -22.58 7.91
N THR A 457 -3.29 -22.37 8.41
CA THR A 457 -4.27 -23.46 8.54
C THR A 457 -4.88 -23.80 7.18
N PRO A 458 -5.29 -25.07 6.94
CA PRO A 458 -5.91 -25.48 5.67
C PRO A 458 -7.12 -24.63 5.26
N ARG A 459 -7.83 -24.05 6.23
CA ARG A 459 -8.97 -23.16 5.98
C ARG A 459 -8.61 -21.95 5.11
N LEU A 460 -7.39 -21.42 5.26
CA LEU A 460 -6.95 -20.25 4.48
C LEU A 460 -6.89 -20.57 2.97
N ALA A 461 -6.71 -21.83 2.59
CA ALA A 461 -6.71 -22.25 1.19
C ALA A 461 -8.05 -22.04 0.48
N ASN A 462 -9.15 -21.87 1.21
CA ASN A 462 -10.47 -21.57 0.62
C ASN A 462 -10.54 -20.16 0.00
N TYR A 463 -9.60 -19.27 0.35
CA TYR A 463 -9.63 -17.85 -0.03
C TYR A 463 -8.52 -17.49 -1.03
N ILE A 464 -7.70 -18.45 -1.43
CA ILE A 464 -6.53 -18.24 -2.28
C ILE A 464 -6.51 -19.30 -3.38
N PHE A 465 -6.42 -18.84 -4.61
CA PHE A 465 -6.24 -19.69 -5.79
C PHE A 465 -4.80 -19.68 -6.32
N ASP A 466 -4.00 -18.67 -5.99
CA ASP A 466 -2.58 -18.58 -6.40
C ASP A 466 -1.72 -19.68 -5.74
N GLU A 467 -1.23 -20.62 -6.55
CA GLU A 467 -0.39 -21.75 -6.12
C GLU A 467 0.91 -21.33 -5.45
N ALA A 468 1.56 -20.28 -5.95
CA ALA A 468 2.81 -19.79 -5.39
C ALA A 468 2.57 -19.22 -3.99
N LEU A 469 1.44 -18.52 -3.81
CA LEU A 469 1.04 -17.98 -2.51
C LEU A 469 0.64 -19.09 -1.53
N LEU A 470 -0.10 -20.11 -1.98
CA LEU A 470 -0.41 -21.29 -1.16
C LEU A 470 0.85 -22.01 -0.69
N SER A 471 1.84 -22.18 -1.58
CA SER A 471 3.12 -22.79 -1.22
C SER A 471 3.92 -21.93 -0.24
N ALA A 472 3.97 -20.61 -0.44
CA ALA A 472 4.66 -19.69 0.45
C ALA A 472 4.09 -19.66 1.88
N LEU A 473 2.81 -19.99 2.03
CA LEU A 473 2.10 -20.12 3.31
C LEU A 473 2.07 -21.55 3.87
N GLY A 474 2.81 -22.49 3.25
CA GLY A 474 2.94 -23.88 3.73
C GLY A 474 1.68 -24.71 3.56
N LEU A 475 0.76 -24.33 2.66
CA LEU A 475 -0.50 -25.03 2.40
C LEU A 475 -0.42 -26.05 1.27
N ARG A 476 0.63 -25.98 0.45
CA ARG A 476 0.93 -26.93 -0.61
C ARG A 476 2.43 -27.17 -0.68
N ASP A 477 2.83 -28.38 -1.04
CA ASP A 477 4.22 -28.69 -1.33
C ASP A 477 4.71 -27.81 -2.48
N GLY A 478 5.80 -27.07 -2.24
CA GLY A 478 6.38 -26.18 -3.24
C GLY A 478 6.96 -26.94 -4.41
N GLY A 479 6.12 -27.21 -5.41
CA GLY A 479 6.57 -27.59 -6.74
C GLY A 479 6.99 -26.35 -7.50
N LEU A 480 8.31 -26.11 -7.58
CA LEU A 480 8.91 -25.43 -8.72
C LEU A 480 9.51 -26.48 -9.65
#